data_AF-H2B3K8-F1
#
_entry.id   AF-H2B3K8-F1
#
_cell.length_a   1.000
_cell.length_b   1.000
_cell.length_c   1.000
_cell.angle_alpha   90.00
_cell.angle_beta   90.00
_cell.angle_gamma   90.00
#
_symmetry.space_group_name_H-M   'P 1'
#
loop_
_entity.id
_entity.type
_entity.pdbx_description
1 polymer ?
#
loop_
_entity_poly.entity_id
_entity_poly.type
_entity_poly.pdbx_seq_one_letter_code
_entity_poly.pdbx_strand_id
1 'polypeptide(L)'
;MPLKPLVVAGNGPSIKNLDYSLFPPDFDVFRCNQFYFEDKYYLGKEVKGVFFNAQVFDMQMKTARELSMRQEYHFEELFCSTIAPFMNFGNHYTHAQDYLDKHYPGARNTYTLLQSLEPFYKLYTTRRNFYQQHFTTGVVMIIVAIALGYKEIYCAGLDFYLEGLGHFYHAQSPHFTLAPDPQHTKDLDIKGIEVAKQYAQLYALVPNSALSAILPLSPHKNALSQEKMQALKLGDPKPNGYIDDVCVDPVEFSMHATLIQTIQSVGITPDNLIYKGLSMVWRCASDLYRVVRGLYRLSVKALYSLRAWFKRHRATGG
;
A
#
# COMPACT_ATOMS: atom_id res chain seq x y z
N MET A 1 8.86 -19.79 19.00
CA MET A 1 7.61 -19.54 19.75
C MET A 1 6.44 -19.67 18.78
N PRO A 2 5.28 -20.21 19.19
CA PRO A 2 4.10 -20.22 18.32
C PRO A 2 3.74 -18.79 17.93
N LEU A 3 3.31 -18.60 16.68
CA LEU A 3 2.80 -17.30 16.23
C LEU A 3 1.56 -16.93 17.04
N LYS A 4 1.44 -15.65 17.40
CA LYS A 4 0.25 -15.12 18.03
C LYS A 4 -0.92 -15.18 17.04
N PRO A 5 -2.17 -15.18 17.53
CA PRO A 5 -3.30 -14.89 16.65
C PRO A 5 -3.13 -13.52 15.98
N LEU A 6 -3.71 -13.34 14.79
CA LEU A 6 -3.54 -12.13 13.99
C LEU A 6 -4.87 -11.42 13.81
N VAL A 7 -4.91 -10.11 14.01
CA VAL A 7 -6.01 -9.26 13.56
C VAL A 7 -5.64 -8.65 12.20
N VAL A 8 -6.44 -8.95 11.16
CA VAL A 8 -6.35 -8.36 9.83
C VAL A 8 -7.44 -7.31 9.67
N ALA A 9 -7.05 -6.09 9.35
CA ALA A 9 -7.98 -4.98 9.23
C ALA A 9 -7.89 -4.25 7.90
N GLY A 10 -8.99 -4.33 7.15
CA GLY A 10 -9.26 -3.37 6.09
C GLY A 10 -9.71 -2.02 6.66
N ASN A 11 -10.06 -1.09 5.77
CA ASN A 11 -10.46 0.26 6.13
C ASN A 11 -11.95 0.51 5.96
N GLY A 12 -12.77 -0.55 5.89
CA GLY A 12 -14.21 -0.45 5.77
C GLY A 12 -14.88 0.16 7.01
N PRO A 13 -16.10 0.72 6.87
CA PRO A 13 -16.82 1.38 7.97
C PRO A 13 -16.98 0.52 9.23
N SER A 14 -17.04 -0.81 9.10
CA SER A 14 -17.20 -1.72 10.24
C SER A 14 -16.08 -1.63 11.28
N ILE A 15 -14.90 -1.12 10.93
CA ILE A 15 -13.78 -0.93 11.87
C ILE A 15 -14.18 -0.06 13.07
N LYS A 16 -15.15 0.86 12.91
CA LYS A 16 -15.62 1.74 13.98
C LYS A 16 -16.50 1.02 15.01
N ASN A 17 -16.96 -0.19 14.68
CA ASN A 17 -17.92 -0.99 15.45
C ASN A 17 -17.30 -2.27 15.99
N LEU A 18 -15.97 -2.29 16.21
CA LEU A 18 -15.28 -3.41 16.84
C LEU A 18 -15.89 -3.75 18.20
N ASP A 19 -16.14 -5.03 18.43
CA ASP A 19 -16.50 -5.54 19.75
C ASP A 19 -15.24 -6.09 20.42
N TYR A 20 -14.64 -5.31 21.32
CA TYR A 20 -13.41 -5.71 22.02
C TYR A 20 -13.61 -6.95 22.91
N SER A 21 -14.85 -7.32 23.25
CA SER A 21 -15.10 -8.58 23.96
C SER A 21 -14.81 -9.81 23.10
N LEU A 22 -14.65 -9.65 21.78
CA LEU A 22 -14.34 -10.72 20.83
C LEU A 22 -12.84 -10.89 20.57
N PHE A 23 -11.99 -10.06 21.15
CA PHE A 23 -10.56 -10.11 20.85
C PHE A 23 -9.88 -11.30 21.54
N PRO A 24 -8.90 -11.93 20.87
CA PRO A 24 -8.01 -12.89 21.53
C PRO A 24 -7.19 -12.20 22.64
N PRO A 25 -6.65 -12.97 23.61
CA PRO A 25 -5.94 -12.40 24.76
C PRO A 25 -4.64 -11.66 24.41
N ASP A 26 -3.99 -12.06 23.32
CA ASP A 26 -2.83 -11.40 22.72
C ASP A 26 -2.90 -11.59 21.21
N PHE A 27 -2.38 -10.62 20.45
CA PHE A 27 -2.47 -10.64 18.99
C PHE A 27 -1.44 -9.74 18.32
N ASP A 28 -1.16 -10.07 17.07
CA ASP A 28 -0.50 -9.21 16.10
C ASP A 28 -1.54 -8.45 15.26
N VAL A 29 -1.13 -7.39 14.56
CA VAL A 29 -2.04 -6.57 13.72
C VAL A 29 -1.48 -6.34 12.32
N PHE A 30 -2.28 -6.64 11.31
CA PHE A 30 -2.07 -6.21 9.93
C PHE A 30 -3.00 -5.06 9.54
N ARG A 31 -2.42 -4.00 8.98
CA ARG A 31 -3.14 -2.80 8.49
C ARG A 31 -2.76 -2.50 7.04
N CYS A 32 -3.60 -1.77 6.32
CA CYS A 32 -3.31 -1.41 4.93
C CYS A 32 -3.64 0.04 4.56
N ASN A 33 -2.93 0.56 3.55
CA ASN A 33 -3.21 1.83 2.90
C ASN A 33 -3.39 2.98 3.90
N GLN A 34 -4.49 3.74 3.83
CA GLN A 34 -4.73 4.92 4.68
C GLN A 34 -5.34 4.56 6.04
N PHE A 35 -4.94 3.44 6.65
CA PHE A 35 -5.45 3.03 7.96
C PHE A 35 -5.27 4.11 9.03
N TYR A 36 -4.21 4.91 8.91
CA TYR A 36 -3.84 5.99 9.82
C TYR A 36 -4.76 7.22 9.72
N PHE A 37 -5.71 7.26 8.78
CA PHE A 37 -6.77 8.28 8.77
C PHE A 37 -7.81 8.05 9.91
N GLU A 38 -7.67 6.98 10.69
CA GLU A 38 -8.50 6.74 11.89
C GLU A 38 -8.34 7.84 12.93
N ASP A 39 -9.47 8.28 13.49
CA ASP A 39 -9.55 9.27 14.57
C ASP A 39 -9.21 8.64 15.95
N LYS A 40 -9.17 7.31 16.01
CA LYS A 40 -8.86 6.52 17.20
C LYS A 40 -7.91 5.40 16.86
N TYR A 41 -7.12 4.94 17.82
CA TYR A 41 -6.32 3.73 17.68
C TYR A 41 -7.19 2.47 17.83
N TYR A 42 -8.07 2.21 16.86
CA TYR A 42 -9.03 1.08 16.91
C TYR A 42 -8.36 -0.28 17.15
N LEU A 43 -7.15 -0.46 16.64
CA LEU A 43 -6.36 -1.68 16.81
C LEU A 43 -5.01 -1.41 17.47
N GLY A 44 -4.87 -0.26 18.12
CA GLY A 44 -3.65 0.16 18.78
C GLY A 44 -2.57 0.66 17.83
N LYS A 45 -1.38 0.88 18.39
CA LYS A 45 -0.24 1.51 17.71
C LYS A 45 0.75 0.51 17.11
N GLU A 46 0.73 -0.73 17.58
CA GLU A 46 1.65 -1.78 17.17
C GLU A 46 1.12 -2.46 15.89
N VAL A 47 1.84 -2.28 14.78
CA VAL A 47 1.48 -2.84 13.47
C VAL A 47 2.54 -3.84 13.05
N LYS A 48 2.22 -5.12 13.22
CA LYS A 48 3.09 -6.24 12.84
C LYS A 48 3.41 -6.22 11.36
N GLY A 49 2.41 -5.95 10.51
CA GLY A 49 2.59 -5.87 9.06
C GLY A 49 1.75 -4.76 8.44
N VAL A 50 2.38 -3.88 7.67
CA VAL A 50 1.69 -2.82 6.93
C VAL A 50 1.78 -3.05 5.43
N PHE A 51 0.64 -2.84 4.75
CA PHE A 51 0.46 -3.17 3.34
C PHE A 51 0.13 -1.92 2.54
N PHE A 52 0.96 -1.57 1.56
CA PHE A 52 0.75 -0.42 0.68
C PHE A 52 0.75 -0.83 -0.79
N ASN A 53 -0.14 -0.24 -1.58
CA ASN A 53 -0.20 -0.50 -3.03
C ASN A 53 1.01 0.07 -3.77
N ALA A 54 1.55 -0.68 -4.74
CA ALA A 54 2.76 -0.31 -5.50
C ALA A 54 2.72 1.11 -6.09
N GLN A 55 1.58 1.54 -6.63
CA GLN A 55 1.42 2.83 -7.30
C GLN A 55 1.65 4.03 -6.38
N VAL A 56 1.38 3.86 -5.08
CA VAL A 56 1.53 4.91 -4.05
C VAL A 56 2.54 4.50 -2.98
N PHE A 57 3.35 3.47 -3.24
CA PHE A 57 4.20 2.85 -2.23
C PHE A 57 5.22 3.84 -1.67
N ASP A 58 5.91 4.59 -2.54
CA ASP A 58 6.92 5.55 -2.10
C ASP A 58 6.34 6.64 -1.20
N MET A 59 5.17 7.16 -1.56
CA MET A 59 4.43 8.15 -0.76
C MET A 59 4.01 7.56 0.59
N GLN A 60 3.45 6.35 0.58
CA GLN A 60 3.05 5.68 1.82
C GLN A 60 4.24 5.35 2.72
N MET A 61 5.40 5.02 2.16
CA MET A 61 6.62 4.80 2.93
C MET A 61 7.16 6.08 3.56
N LYS A 62 7.03 7.23 2.89
CA LYS A 62 7.32 8.54 3.51
C LYS A 62 6.38 8.78 4.70
N THR A 63 5.08 8.58 4.52
CA THR A 63 4.11 8.73 5.60
C THR A 63 4.35 7.77 6.76
N ALA A 64 4.62 6.49 6.48
CA ALA A 64 4.93 5.48 7.50
C ALA A 64 6.16 5.85 8.33
N ARG A 65 7.18 6.44 7.69
CA ARG A 65 8.35 6.97 8.39
C ARG A 65 7.98 8.11 9.35
N GLU A 66 7.17 9.07 8.90
CA GLU A 66 6.71 10.17 9.75
C GLU A 66 5.84 9.68 10.92
N LEU A 67 4.90 8.76 10.66
CA LEU A 67 4.10 8.11 11.70
C LEU A 67 4.97 7.43 12.76
N SER A 68 6.07 6.79 12.34
CA SER A 68 7.03 6.16 13.26
C SER A 68 7.86 7.19 14.03
N MET A 69 8.36 8.23 13.37
CA MET A 69 9.16 9.28 14.02
C MET A 69 8.35 10.09 15.04
N ARG A 70 7.06 10.32 14.77
CA ARG A 70 6.12 10.93 15.71
C ARG A 70 5.59 9.99 16.77
N GLN A 71 6.01 8.72 16.74
CA GLN A 71 5.53 7.67 17.64
C GLN A 71 3.99 7.55 17.58
N GLU A 72 3.36 7.77 16.44
CA GLU A 72 1.93 7.55 16.23
C GLU A 72 1.66 6.06 15.97
N TYR A 73 2.57 5.37 15.25
CA TYR A 73 2.53 3.92 15.04
C TYR A 73 3.94 3.31 15.04
N HIS A 74 4.00 2.01 15.31
CA HIS A 74 5.22 1.21 15.29
C HIS A 74 5.05 0.09 14.27
N PHE A 75 6.01 -0.07 13.36
CA PHE A 75 5.93 -1.02 12.26
C PHE A 75 7.06 -2.05 12.36
N GLU A 76 6.73 -3.32 12.14
CA GLU A 76 7.73 -4.40 12.12
C GLU A 76 8.00 -4.92 10.70
N GLU A 77 6.95 -5.24 9.94
CA GLU A 77 7.07 -5.78 8.58
C GLU A 77 6.40 -4.89 7.53
N LEU A 78 7.05 -4.79 6.37
CA LEU A 78 6.62 -3.93 5.26
C LEU A 78 6.26 -4.78 4.04
N PHE A 79 5.05 -4.60 3.54
CA PHE A 79 4.55 -5.33 2.37
C PHE A 79 4.10 -4.36 1.28
N CYS A 80 4.58 -4.60 0.06
CA CYS A 80 4.07 -3.95 -1.14
C CYS A 80 3.01 -4.83 -1.79
N SER A 81 1.76 -4.37 -1.78
CA SER A 81 0.65 -5.03 -2.47
C SER A 81 0.83 -4.92 -3.97
N THR A 82 1.13 -6.04 -4.61
CA THR A 82 1.43 -6.16 -6.04
C THR A 82 0.51 -7.18 -6.70
N ILE A 83 0.01 -6.86 -7.90
CA ILE A 83 -0.89 -7.72 -8.66
C ILE A 83 -0.16 -8.59 -9.71
N ALA A 84 1.13 -8.35 -9.94
CA ALA A 84 1.98 -9.06 -10.88
C ALA A 84 3.46 -8.91 -10.44
N PRO A 85 4.39 -9.69 -11.02
CA PRO A 85 5.82 -9.53 -10.74
C PRO A 85 6.37 -8.17 -11.16
N PHE A 86 5.79 -7.55 -12.19
CA PHE A 86 6.19 -6.25 -12.70
C PHE A 86 5.09 -5.22 -12.43
N MET A 87 5.46 -4.10 -11.80
CA MET A 87 4.55 -3.08 -11.33
C MET A 87 5.07 -1.68 -11.63
N ASN A 88 4.17 -0.71 -11.62
CA ASN A 88 4.53 0.71 -11.66
C ASN A 88 4.76 1.22 -10.24
N PHE A 89 5.95 1.75 -9.98
CA PHE A 89 6.28 2.56 -8.81
C PHE A 89 6.44 4.02 -9.29
N GLY A 90 5.37 4.80 -9.12
CA GLY A 90 5.22 6.07 -9.81
C GLY A 90 5.33 5.89 -11.33
N ASN A 91 6.37 6.46 -11.95
CA ASN A 91 6.63 6.39 -13.39
C ASN A 91 7.59 5.25 -13.80
N HIS A 92 8.00 4.39 -12.86
CA HIS A 92 8.97 3.32 -13.13
C HIS A 92 8.28 1.96 -13.20
N TYR A 93 8.22 1.38 -14.39
CA TYR A 93 7.79 0.00 -14.58
C TYR A 93 8.98 -0.95 -14.42
N THR A 94 8.94 -1.83 -13.43
CA THR A 94 10.07 -2.71 -13.11
C THR A 94 9.63 -3.95 -12.33
N HIS A 95 10.53 -4.92 -12.17
CA HIS A 95 10.31 -6.07 -11.30
C HIS A 95 10.15 -5.59 -9.85
N ALA A 96 9.07 -6.00 -9.19
CA ALA A 96 8.66 -5.42 -7.93
C ALA A 96 9.66 -5.70 -6.81
N GLN A 97 10.16 -6.93 -6.69
CA GLN A 97 11.12 -7.24 -5.63
C GLN A 97 12.45 -6.50 -5.84
N ASP A 98 12.93 -6.37 -7.08
CA ASP A 98 14.18 -5.67 -7.38
C ASP A 98 14.09 -4.18 -6.99
N TYR A 99 12.92 -3.57 -7.21
CA TYR A 99 12.67 -2.20 -6.77
C TYR A 99 12.69 -2.09 -5.24
N LEU A 100 11.99 -2.99 -4.55
CA LEU A 100 11.92 -3.00 -3.10
C LEU A 100 13.29 -3.25 -2.48
N ASP A 101 14.07 -4.23 -2.95
CA ASP A 101 15.40 -4.53 -2.43
C ASP A 101 16.36 -3.34 -2.59
N LYS A 102 16.20 -2.56 -3.66
CA LYS A 102 17.02 -1.39 -3.94
C LYS A 102 16.64 -0.18 -3.08
N HIS A 103 15.35 0.03 -2.81
CA HIS A 103 14.84 1.28 -2.22
C HIS A 103 14.34 1.14 -0.78
N TYR A 104 13.86 -0.04 -0.40
CA TYR A 104 13.22 -0.35 0.88
C TYR A 104 13.66 -1.73 1.39
N PRO A 105 14.90 -1.85 1.91
CA PRO A 105 15.45 -3.14 2.34
C PRO A 105 14.53 -3.85 3.34
N GLY A 106 14.27 -5.14 3.09
CA GLY A 106 13.39 -5.97 3.92
C GLY A 106 11.90 -5.88 3.54
N ALA A 107 11.49 -4.95 2.68
CA ALA A 107 10.13 -4.92 2.16
C ALA A 107 9.87 -6.08 1.18
N ARG A 108 8.67 -6.67 1.25
CA ARG A 108 8.32 -7.86 0.48
C ARG A 108 7.14 -7.58 -0.44
N ASN A 109 7.22 -8.03 -1.69
CA ASN A 109 6.07 -7.98 -2.58
C ASN A 109 5.07 -9.11 -2.25
N THR A 110 3.77 -8.80 -2.25
CA THR A 110 2.73 -9.78 -1.90
C THR A 110 2.51 -10.83 -2.97
N TYR A 111 2.90 -10.56 -4.23
CA TYR A 111 2.69 -11.48 -5.35
C TYR A 111 3.53 -12.75 -5.21
N THR A 112 4.79 -12.64 -4.78
CA THR A 112 5.65 -13.81 -4.50
C THR A 112 5.05 -14.70 -3.41
N LEU A 113 4.44 -14.11 -2.37
CA LEU A 113 3.76 -14.87 -1.33
C LEU A 113 2.51 -15.58 -1.85
N LEU A 114 1.69 -14.88 -2.64
CA LEU A 114 0.54 -15.47 -3.31
C LEU A 114 0.94 -16.65 -4.21
N GLN A 115 2.01 -16.53 -4.99
CA GLN A 115 2.53 -17.59 -5.86
C GLN A 115 2.89 -18.88 -5.10
N SER A 116 3.29 -18.76 -3.83
CA SER A 116 3.63 -19.92 -3.01
C SER A 116 2.40 -20.73 -2.53
N LEU A 117 1.19 -20.21 -2.73
CA LEU A 117 -0.06 -20.82 -2.28
C LEU A 117 -0.97 -21.18 -3.46
N GLU A 118 -0.76 -22.37 -4.03
CA GLU A 118 -1.33 -22.78 -5.32
C GLU A 118 -2.85 -22.59 -5.47
N PRO A 119 -3.73 -22.96 -4.50
CA PRO A 119 -5.16 -22.74 -4.68
C PRO A 119 -5.56 -21.26 -4.77
N PHE A 120 -4.88 -20.38 -4.02
CA PHE A 120 -5.08 -18.95 -4.14
C PHE A 120 -4.51 -18.41 -5.46
N TYR A 121 -3.31 -18.85 -5.82
CA TYR A 121 -2.66 -18.41 -7.05
C TYR A 121 -3.47 -18.80 -8.29
N LYS A 122 -4.01 -20.02 -8.34
CA LYS A 122 -4.90 -20.49 -9.41
C LYS A 122 -6.19 -19.67 -9.48
N LEU A 123 -6.86 -19.42 -8.35
CA LEU A 123 -8.06 -18.59 -8.30
C LEU A 123 -7.76 -17.17 -8.80
N TYR A 124 -6.68 -16.58 -8.30
CA TYR A 124 -6.22 -15.24 -8.65
C TYR A 124 -5.92 -15.11 -10.15
N THR A 125 -5.05 -15.97 -10.68
CA THR A 125 -4.61 -15.89 -12.08
C THR A 125 -5.74 -16.14 -13.07
N THR A 126 -6.65 -17.07 -12.76
CA THR A 126 -7.87 -17.28 -13.56
C THR A 126 -8.71 -16.00 -13.59
N ARG A 127 -8.95 -15.38 -12.43
CA ARG A 127 -9.76 -14.17 -12.31
C ARG A 127 -9.11 -12.97 -12.98
N ARG A 128 -7.80 -12.84 -12.84
CA ARG A 128 -7.03 -11.77 -13.46
C ARG A 128 -7.01 -11.88 -14.98
N ASN A 129 -6.70 -13.05 -15.52
CA ASN A 129 -6.49 -13.22 -16.96
C ASN A 129 -7.80 -13.22 -17.76
N PHE A 130 -8.88 -13.80 -17.21
CA PHE A 130 -10.14 -13.96 -17.94
C PHE A 130 -11.21 -12.92 -17.59
N TYR A 131 -11.11 -12.28 -16.43
CA TYR A 131 -12.15 -11.36 -15.94
C TYR A 131 -11.60 -9.99 -15.49
N GLN A 132 -10.28 -9.76 -15.59
CA GLN A 132 -9.61 -8.55 -15.12
C GLN A 132 -9.87 -8.23 -13.64
N GLN A 133 -10.21 -9.23 -12.83
CA GLN A 133 -10.51 -9.06 -11.41
C GLN A 133 -9.28 -9.33 -10.54
N HIS A 134 -9.23 -8.73 -9.36
CA HIS A 134 -8.22 -9.03 -8.35
C HIS A 134 -8.76 -8.83 -6.92
N PHE A 135 -8.16 -9.54 -5.96
CA PHE A 135 -8.52 -9.44 -4.55
C PHE A 135 -8.33 -8.02 -4.01
N THR A 136 -9.16 -7.63 -3.04
CA THR A 136 -8.88 -6.44 -2.24
C THR A 136 -7.69 -6.68 -1.32
N THR A 137 -7.06 -5.59 -0.86
CA THR A 137 -5.92 -5.69 0.07
C THR A 137 -6.27 -6.44 1.36
N GLY A 138 -7.52 -6.38 1.82
CA GLY A 138 -7.99 -7.15 2.98
C GLY A 138 -7.81 -8.65 2.81
N VAL A 139 -8.21 -9.19 1.65
CA VAL A 139 -8.02 -10.61 1.34
C VAL A 139 -6.55 -10.94 1.07
N VAL A 140 -5.79 -10.04 0.42
CA VAL A 140 -4.34 -10.21 0.26
C VAL A 140 -3.63 -10.34 1.60
N MET A 141 -4.01 -9.56 2.62
CA MET A 141 -3.44 -9.68 3.97
C MET A 141 -3.73 -11.04 4.61
N ILE A 142 -4.92 -11.60 4.42
CA ILE A 142 -5.26 -12.97 4.90
C ILE A 142 -4.37 -14.01 4.20
N ILE A 143 -4.19 -13.90 2.88
CA ILE A 143 -3.34 -14.82 2.11
C ILE A 143 -1.88 -14.74 2.59
N VAL A 144 -1.38 -13.53 2.79
CA VAL A 144 -0.02 -13.30 3.30
C VAL A 144 0.12 -13.86 4.72
N ALA A 145 -0.85 -13.64 5.60
CA ALA A 145 -0.85 -14.21 6.94
C ALA A 145 -0.73 -15.76 6.91
N ILE A 146 -1.49 -16.41 6.03
CA ILE A 146 -1.41 -17.87 5.83
C ILE A 146 -0.03 -18.28 5.33
N ALA A 147 0.54 -17.56 4.36
CA ALA A 147 1.88 -17.83 3.83
C ALA A 147 2.97 -17.68 4.90
N LEU A 148 2.79 -16.77 5.85
CA LEU A 148 3.68 -16.58 7.00
C LEU A 148 3.46 -17.60 8.13
N GLY A 149 2.42 -18.41 8.04
CA GLY A 149 2.14 -19.51 8.97
C GLY A 149 1.12 -19.19 10.07
N TYR A 150 0.46 -18.02 10.05
CA TYR A 150 -0.63 -17.72 10.97
C TYR A 150 -1.78 -18.72 10.80
N LYS A 151 -2.31 -19.22 11.93
CA LYS A 151 -3.37 -20.25 11.96
C LYS A 151 -4.70 -19.77 12.52
N GLU A 152 -4.71 -18.62 13.15
CA GLU A 152 -5.87 -18.04 13.81
C GLU A 152 -5.92 -16.54 13.44
N ILE A 153 -6.92 -16.17 12.64
CA ILE A 153 -7.00 -14.87 11.99
C ILE A 153 -8.37 -14.23 12.27
N TYR A 154 -8.33 -13.01 12.77
CA TYR A 154 -9.48 -12.19 13.14
C TYR A 154 -9.62 -11.06 12.14
N CYS A 155 -10.77 -10.94 11.50
CA CYS A 155 -10.99 -10.00 10.41
C CYS A 155 -11.95 -8.88 10.82
N ALA A 156 -11.62 -7.65 10.43
CA ALA A 156 -12.44 -6.46 10.62
C ALA A 156 -12.25 -5.44 9.48
N GLY A 157 -13.21 -4.55 9.24
CA GLY A 157 -13.07 -3.53 8.20
C GLY A 157 -13.08 -4.07 6.76
N LEU A 158 -13.63 -5.27 6.54
CA LEU A 158 -13.81 -5.92 5.23
C LEU A 158 -15.31 -5.89 4.88
N ASP A 159 -15.77 -4.77 4.33
CA ASP A 159 -17.21 -4.50 4.09
C ASP A 159 -17.64 -4.67 2.62
N PHE A 160 -16.76 -5.20 1.77
CA PHE A 160 -17.00 -5.48 0.35
C PHE A 160 -17.57 -4.30 -0.47
N TYR A 161 -17.30 -3.06 -0.04
CA TYR A 161 -17.78 -1.83 -0.69
C TYR A 161 -19.31 -1.78 -0.86
N LEU A 162 -20.07 -2.42 0.04
CA LEU A 162 -21.53 -2.46 -0.05
C LEU A 162 -22.18 -1.07 0.09
N GLU A 163 -21.56 -0.17 0.85
CA GLU A 163 -22.06 1.18 1.13
C GLU A 163 -21.09 2.24 0.58
N GLY A 164 -21.08 2.42 -0.75
CA GLY A 164 -20.32 3.47 -1.43
C GLY A 164 -18.83 3.16 -1.60
N LEU A 165 -17.96 4.18 -1.43
CA LEU A 165 -16.51 4.03 -1.58
C LEU A 165 -15.87 3.09 -0.53
N GLY A 166 -16.64 2.64 0.47
CA GLY A 166 -16.26 1.53 1.33
C GLY A 166 -15.12 1.82 2.30
N HIS A 167 -14.93 3.09 2.69
CA HIS A 167 -13.93 3.51 3.68
C HIS A 167 -14.59 4.24 4.86
N PHE A 168 -14.01 4.10 6.05
CA PHE A 168 -14.54 4.75 7.27
C PHE A 168 -14.22 6.26 7.36
N TYR A 169 -13.21 6.72 6.61
CA TYR A 169 -12.70 8.10 6.62
C TYR A 169 -13.26 8.92 5.47
N HIS A 170 -13.32 10.23 5.66
CA HIS A 170 -13.76 11.17 4.63
C HIS A 170 -12.73 11.22 3.48
N ALA A 171 -13.21 11.22 2.24
CA ALA A 171 -12.38 11.26 1.02
C ALA A 171 -11.71 12.63 0.76
N GLN A 172 -11.49 13.44 1.79
CA GLN A 172 -11.11 14.86 1.67
C GLN A 172 -9.63 15.11 1.91
N SER A 173 -8.78 14.19 1.47
CA SER A 173 -7.35 14.47 1.41
C SER A 173 -7.04 15.30 0.16
N PRO A 174 -6.34 16.45 0.30
CA PRO A 174 -5.79 17.18 -0.85
C PRO A 174 -4.81 16.37 -1.71
N HIS A 175 -4.26 15.29 -1.15
CA HIS A 175 -3.13 14.55 -1.72
C HIS A 175 -3.50 13.11 -2.10
N PHE A 176 -4.67 12.64 -1.69
CA PHE A 176 -5.18 11.29 -1.91
C PHE A 176 -6.68 11.33 -2.20
N THR A 177 -7.04 11.03 -3.45
CA THR A 177 -8.44 10.90 -3.85
C THR A 177 -8.82 9.42 -3.88
N LEU A 178 -9.91 9.08 -3.19
CA LEU A 178 -10.51 7.75 -3.30
C LEU A 178 -11.20 7.61 -4.65
N ALA A 179 -10.80 6.59 -5.42
CA ALA A 179 -11.46 6.18 -6.64
C ALA A 179 -11.94 4.73 -6.50
N PRO A 180 -13.15 4.40 -6.97
CA PRO A 180 -13.59 3.02 -7.02
C PRO A 180 -12.71 2.23 -7.98
N ASP A 181 -12.27 1.04 -7.56
CA ASP A 181 -11.61 0.10 -8.45
C ASP A 181 -12.65 -0.92 -8.95
N PRO A 182 -13.08 -0.85 -10.23
CA PRO A 182 -14.08 -1.77 -10.78
C PRO A 182 -13.56 -3.22 -10.90
N GLN A 183 -12.27 -3.45 -10.69
CA GLN A 183 -11.65 -4.77 -10.75
C GLN A 183 -11.80 -5.55 -9.43
N HIS A 184 -12.24 -4.89 -8.36
CA HIS A 184 -12.64 -5.54 -7.11
C HIS A 184 -14.08 -6.02 -7.18
N THR A 185 -14.32 -7.25 -6.69
CA THR A 185 -15.69 -7.77 -6.55
C THR A 185 -15.85 -8.50 -5.24
N LYS A 186 -17.01 -8.32 -4.61
CA LYS A 186 -17.43 -9.07 -3.42
C LYS A 186 -17.28 -10.57 -3.61
N ASP A 187 -17.73 -11.09 -4.75
CA ASP A 187 -17.72 -12.52 -5.04
C ASP A 187 -16.30 -13.10 -5.09
N LEU A 188 -15.33 -12.34 -5.61
CA LEU A 188 -13.94 -12.79 -5.63
C LEU A 188 -13.36 -12.82 -4.22
N ASP A 189 -13.61 -11.77 -3.43
CA ASP A 189 -13.13 -11.72 -2.04
C ASP A 189 -13.72 -12.83 -1.18
N ILE A 190 -15.03 -13.10 -1.30
CA ILE A 190 -15.69 -14.23 -0.62
C ILE A 190 -15.04 -15.56 -1.03
N LYS A 191 -14.78 -15.77 -2.33
CA LYS A 191 -14.07 -16.99 -2.78
C LYS A 191 -12.67 -17.10 -2.19
N GLY A 192 -11.95 -15.98 -2.07
CA GLY A 192 -10.66 -15.93 -1.39
C GLY A 192 -10.77 -16.34 0.08
N ILE A 193 -11.73 -15.79 0.81
CA ILE A 193 -11.99 -16.11 2.21
C ILE A 193 -12.39 -17.59 2.38
N GLU A 194 -13.19 -18.15 1.47
CA GLU A 194 -13.55 -19.57 1.50
C GLU A 194 -12.36 -20.50 1.27
N VAL A 195 -11.43 -20.16 0.38
CA VAL A 195 -10.17 -20.90 0.25
C VAL A 195 -9.35 -20.77 1.54
N ALA A 196 -9.32 -19.59 2.15
CA ALA A 196 -8.55 -19.33 3.37
C ALA A 196 -8.98 -20.16 4.58
N LYS A 197 -10.27 -20.49 4.69
CA LYS A 197 -10.83 -21.36 5.75
C LYS A 197 -10.23 -22.78 5.75
N GLN A 198 -9.60 -23.20 4.66
CA GLN A 198 -8.91 -24.49 4.57
C GLN A 198 -7.52 -24.48 5.22
N TYR A 199 -6.96 -23.29 5.49
CA TYR A 199 -5.57 -23.12 5.94
C TYR A 199 -5.43 -22.49 7.33
N ALA A 200 -6.45 -21.73 7.75
CA ALA A 200 -6.51 -21.04 9.03
C ALA A 200 -7.96 -20.93 9.54
N GLN A 201 -8.10 -20.81 10.86
CA GLN A 201 -9.35 -20.44 11.50
C GLN A 201 -9.57 -18.94 11.31
N LEU A 202 -10.75 -18.57 10.82
CA LEU A 202 -11.12 -17.20 10.48
C LEU A 202 -12.35 -16.77 11.27
N TYR A 203 -12.25 -15.59 11.87
CA TYR A 203 -13.32 -15.04 12.71
C TYR A 203 -13.62 -13.59 12.32
N ALA A 204 -14.87 -13.18 12.50
CA ALA A 204 -15.26 -11.77 12.46
C ALA A 204 -15.21 -11.16 13.87
N LEU A 205 -14.73 -9.91 13.95
CA LEU A 205 -14.70 -9.11 15.19
C LEU A 205 -15.84 -8.09 15.30
N VAL A 206 -16.69 -8.01 14.28
CA VAL A 206 -17.79 -7.03 14.22
C VAL A 206 -19.12 -7.79 14.02
N PRO A 207 -19.95 -7.94 15.06
CA PRO A 207 -21.19 -8.74 15.03
C PRO A 207 -22.15 -8.42 13.89
N ASN A 208 -22.28 -7.14 13.52
CA ASN A 208 -23.26 -6.64 12.55
C ASN A 208 -22.59 -6.19 11.23
N SER A 209 -21.56 -6.89 10.78
CA SER A 209 -20.84 -6.57 9.53
C SER A 209 -21.24 -7.51 8.40
N ALA A 210 -20.93 -7.12 7.16
CA ALA A 210 -21.09 -8.05 6.02
C ALA A 210 -20.22 -9.31 6.18
N LEU A 211 -19.13 -9.20 6.92
CA LEU A 211 -18.19 -10.28 7.19
C LEU A 211 -18.74 -11.32 8.19
N SER A 212 -19.50 -10.90 9.20
CA SER A 212 -20.10 -11.85 10.18
C SER A 212 -21.22 -12.72 9.59
N ALA A 213 -21.70 -12.38 8.39
CA ALA A 213 -22.60 -13.24 7.63
C ALA A 213 -21.89 -14.43 6.96
N ILE A 214 -20.56 -14.38 6.80
CA ILE A 214 -19.76 -15.42 6.13
C ILE A 214 -18.72 -16.08 7.05
N LEU A 215 -18.29 -15.39 8.10
CA LEU A 215 -17.35 -15.90 9.11
C LEU A 215 -18.04 -15.96 10.48
N PRO A 216 -17.77 -17.00 11.30
CA PRO A 216 -18.23 -17.03 12.68
C PRO A 216 -17.63 -15.88 13.49
N LEU A 217 -18.32 -15.45 14.53
CA LEU A 217 -17.72 -14.55 15.51
C LEU A 217 -16.63 -15.27 16.31
N SER A 218 -15.68 -14.49 16.81
CA SER A 218 -14.63 -15.01 17.69
C SER A 218 -15.19 -15.83 18.86
N PRO A 219 -14.56 -16.98 19.19
CA PRO A 219 -14.92 -17.80 20.34
C PRO A 219 -14.38 -17.21 21.65
N HIS A 220 -13.37 -16.33 21.59
CA HIS A 220 -12.78 -15.71 22.78
C HIS A 220 -13.69 -14.59 23.26
N LYS A 221 -14.50 -14.89 24.28
CA LYS A 221 -15.35 -13.89 24.94
C LYS A 221 -14.63 -13.31 26.14
N ASN A 222 -14.43 -11.99 26.14
CA ASN A 222 -13.77 -11.22 27.20
C ASN A 222 -12.36 -11.73 27.55
N ALA A 223 -11.62 -12.26 26.56
CA ALA A 223 -10.28 -12.80 26.80
C ALA A 223 -9.20 -11.71 26.86
N LEU A 224 -9.43 -10.56 26.20
CA LEU A 224 -8.51 -9.44 26.21
C LEU A 224 -8.57 -8.69 27.55
N SER A 225 -7.42 -8.56 28.21
CA SER A 225 -7.33 -7.90 29.52
C SER A 225 -7.37 -6.37 29.40
N GLN A 226 -7.85 -5.69 30.45
CA GLN A 226 -7.90 -4.23 30.50
C GLN A 226 -6.50 -3.61 30.45
N GLU A 227 -5.52 -4.23 31.09
CA GLU A 227 -4.12 -3.79 31.07
C GLU A 227 -3.57 -3.84 29.64
N LYS A 228 -3.90 -4.90 28.89
CA LYS A 228 -3.49 -5.03 27.48
C LYS A 228 -4.18 -4.00 26.59
N MET A 229 -5.47 -3.74 26.80
CA MET A 229 -6.21 -2.69 26.08
C MET A 229 -5.56 -1.32 26.31
N GLN A 230 -5.24 -0.97 27.55
CA GLN A 230 -4.58 0.28 27.91
C GLN A 230 -3.16 0.37 27.34
N ALA A 231 -2.38 -0.71 27.43
CA ALA A 231 -1.01 -0.75 26.90
C ALA A 231 -0.98 -0.51 25.37
N LEU A 232 -1.95 -1.08 24.64
CA LEU A 232 -2.09 -0.90 23.20
C LEU A 232 -2.82 0.39 22.81
N LYS A 233 -3.42 1.11 23.78
CA LYS A 233 -4.29 2.27 23.56
C LYS A 233 -5.51 1.98 22.69
N LEU A 234 -6.10 0.78 22.84
CA LEU A 234 -7.22 0.36 21.99
C LEU A 234 -8.44 1.26 22.17
N GLY A 235 -8.88 1.87 21.06
CA GLY A 235 -10.03 2.76 21.03
C GLY A 235 -9.76 4.16 21.59
N ASP A 236 -8.55 4.46 22.05
CA ASP A 236 -8.18 5.79 22.51
C ASP A 236 -8.21 6.79 21.34
N PRO A 237 -8.69 8.03 21.56
CA PRO A 237 -8.61 9.09 20.56
C PRO A 237 -7.16 9.45 20.25
N LYS A 238 -6.91 9.79 18.99
CA LYS A 238 -5.61 10.30 18.58
C LYS A 238 -5.35 11.71 19.13
N PRO A 239 -4.08 12.08 19.37
CA PRO A 239 -3.74 13.42 19.81
C PRO A 239 -4.06 14.47 18.73
N ASN A 240 -4.26 15.72 19.13
CA ASN A 240 -4.43 16.82 18.18
C ASN A 240 -3.22 16.96 17.26
N GLY A 241 -3.46 17.15 15.96
CA GLY A 241 -2.40 17.27 14.95
C GLY A 241 -1.78 15.93 14.54
N TYR A 242 -2.46 14.81 14.82
CA TYR A 242 -2.10 13.51 14.25
C TYR A 242 -2.07 13.56 12.72
N ILE A 243 -1.30 12.66 12.12
CA ILE A 243 -1.25 12.56 10.66
C ILE A 243 -2.54 11.92 10.17
N ASP A 244 -3.41 12.73 9.57
CA ASP A 244 -4.68 12.35 8.95
C ASP A 244 -4.65 12.43 7.42
N ASP A 245 -3.46 12.70 6.85
CA ASP A 245 -3.22 12.73 5.41
C ASP A 245 -1.84 12.14 5.02
N VAL A 246 -1.66 11.76 3.76
CA VAL A 246 -0.37 11.35 3.20
C VAL A 246 0.65 12.50 3.27
N CYS A 247 1.88 12.16 3.65
CA CYS A 247 2.99 13.11 3.65
C CYS A 247 3.54 13.25 2.22
N VAL A 248 3.48 14.46 1.67
CA VAL A 248 4.03 14.79 0.34
C VAL A 248 5.17 15.80 0.46
N ASP A 249 6.21 15.66 -0.36
CA ASP A 249 7.24 16.70 -0.47
C ASP A 249 6.63 17.93 -1.14
N PRO A 250 6.94 19.17 -0.69
CA PRO A 250 6.42 20.40 -1.30
C PRO A 250 6.78 20.56 -2.79
N VAL A 251 7.74 19.76 -3.30
CA VAL A 251 8.20 19.75 -4.70
C VAL A 251 7.48 18.70 -5.55
N GLU A 252 6.81 17.71 -4.94
CA GLU A 252 6.14 16.61 -5.65
C GLU A 252 4.75 16.95 -6.19
N PHE A 253 4.17 18.11 -5.83
CA PHE A 253 3.16 18.80 -6.64
C PHE A 253 3.83 19.40 -7.89
N SER A 254 4.45 18.54 -8.68
CA SER A 254 4.94 18.93 -9.99
C SER A 254 3.71 19.26 -10.83
N MET A 255 3.75 20.39 -11.56
CA MET A 255 2.70 20.79 -12.50
C MET A 255 2.24 19.64 -13.42
N HIS A 256 3.08 18.62 -13.63
CA HIS A 256 2.74 17.38 -14.32
C HIS A 256 1.57 16.61 -13.71
N ALA A 257 1.47 16.50 -12.38
CA ALA A 257 0.37 15.77 -11.72
C ALA A 257 -0.96 16.50 -11.89
N THR A 258 -0.95 17.83 -11.69
CA THR A 258 -2.09 18.71 -11.96
C THR A 258 -2.49 18.68 -13.43
N LEU A 259 -1.51 18.69 -14.34
CA LEU A 259 -1.74 18.60 -15.79
C LEU A 259 -2.37 17.25 -16.17
N ILE A 260 -1.86 16.13 -15.63
CA ILE A 260 -2.44 14.80 -15.87
C ILE A 260 -3.87 14.73 -15.34
N GLN A 261 -4.14 15.20 -14.13
CA GLN A 261 -5.51 15.22 -13.59
C GLN A 261 -6.44 16.11 -14.42
N THR A 262 -5.94 17.26 -14.90
CA THR A 262 -6.72 18.16 -15.78
C THR A 262 -7.04 17.48 -17.11
N ILE A 263 -6.05 16.82 -17.73
CA ILE A 263 -6.22 16.05 -18.97
C ILE A 263 -7.21 14.89 -18.79
N GLN A 264 -7.14 14.18 -17.67
CA GLN A 264 -8.06 13.08 -17.37
C GLN A 264 -9.47 13.58 -17.06
N SER A 265 -9.61 14.76 -16.43
CA SER A 265 -10.91 15.36 -16.12
C SER A 265 -11.72 15.74 -17.37
N VAL A 266 -11.07 15.96 -18.52
CA VAL A 266 -11.72 16.19 -19.82
C VAL A 266 -11.89 14.91 -20.65
N GLY A 267 -11.76 13.73 -20.04
CA GLY A 267 -12.02 12.43 -20.67
C GLY A 267 -10.87 11.87 -21.51
N ILE A 268 -9.68 12.47 -21.44
CA ILE A 268 -8.48 11.95 -22.10
C ILE A 268 -7.76 11.01 -21.13
N THR A 269 -8.03 9.71 -21.27
CA THR A 269 -7.43 8.65 -20.46
C THR A 269 -6.15 8.10 -21.12
N PRO A 270 -5.32 7.34 -20.38
CA PRO A 270 -4.09 6.74 -20.93
C PRO A 270 -4.30 5.82 -22.15
N ASP A 271 -5.51 5.33 -22.35
CA ASP A 271 -5.86 4.46 -23.47
C ASP A 271 -6.17 5.24 -24.76
N ASN A 272 -6.52 6.53 -24.65
CA ASN A 272 -6.79 7.39 -25.79
C ASN A 272 -5.53 7.59 -26.65
N LEU A 273 -5.73 7.57 -27.97
CA LEU A 273 -4.66 7.83 -28.96
C LEU A 273 -4.02 9.22 -28.74
N ILE A 274 -4.82 10.19 -28.30
CA ILE A 274 -4.39 11.55 -27.98
C ILE A 274 -3.41 11.55 -26.79
N TYR A 275 -3.71 10.81 -25.72
CA TYR A 275 -2.81 10.70 -24.58
C TYR A 275 -1.50 10.02 -24.97
N LYS A 276 -1.58 8.94 -25.75
CA LYS A 276 -0.39 8.23 -26.28
C LYS A 276 0.46 9.16 -27.16
N GLY A 277 -0.19 9.96 -28.01
CA GLY A 277 0.48 10.98 -28.83
C GLY A 277 1.17 12.06 -27.98
N LEU A 278 0.47 12.65 -27.01
CA LEU A 278 1.03 13.66 -26.10
C LEU A 278 2.18 13.11 -25.27
N SER A 279 2.04 11.89 -24.74
CA SER A 279 3.08 11.17 -24.02
C SER A 279 4.31 10.92 -24.88
N MET A 280 4.11 10.54 -26.16
CA MET A 280 5.21 10.37 -27.11
C MET A 280 5.94 11.69 -27.40
N VAL A 281 5.20 12.79 -27.65
CA VAL A 281 5.78 14.12 -27.85
C VAL A 281 6.57 14.57 -26.63
N TRP A 282 6.03 14.36 -25.43
CA TRP A 282 6.72 14.68 -24.17
C TRP A 282 8.00 13.86 -24.01
N ARG A 283 7.97 12.55 -24.31
CA ARG A 283 9.17 11.70 -24.29
C ARG A 283 10.22 12.21 -25.27
N CYS A 284 9.84 12.52 -26.51
CA CYS A 284 10.75 13.08 -27.50
C CYS A 284 11.37 14.41 -27.04
N ALA A 285 10.58 15.30 -26.44
CA ALA A 285 11.07 16.57 -25.90
C ALA A 285 12.02 16.36 -24.71
N SER A 286 11.69 15.42 -23.81
CA SER A 286 12.53 15.07 -22.66
C SER A 286 13.86 14.46 -23.08
N ASP A 287 13.84 13.56 -24.05
CA ASP A 287 15.04 12.92 -24.59
C ASP A 287 15.91 13.94 -25.34
N LEU A 288 15.31 14.83 -26.14
CA LEU A 288 16.03 15.92 -26.77
C LEU A 288 16.69 16.83 -25.73
N TYR A 289 15.97 17.22 -24.67
CA TYR A 289 16.53 18.00 -23.57
C TYR A 289 17.71 17.28 -22.89
N ARG A 290 17.58 15.97 -22.63
CA ARG A 290 18.65 15.15 -22.04
C ARG A 290 19.89 15.10 -22.94
N VAL A 291 19.70 14.95 -24.25
CA VAL A 291 20.79 14.96 -25.24
C VAL A 291 21.49 16.32 -25.24
N VAL A 292 20.74 17.42 -25.34
CA VAL A 292 21.30 18.79 -25.33
C VAL A 292 22.05 19.06 -24.02
N ARG A 293 21.47 18.69 -22.87
CA ARG A 293 22.11 18.83 -21.56
C ARG A 293 23.37 17.96 -21.44
N GLY A 294 23.34 16.75 -21.98
CA GLY A 294 24.49 15.85 -22.04
C GLY A 294 25.63 16.43 -22.86
N LEU A 295 25.32 16.93 -24.07
CA LEU A 295 26.27 17.61 -24.95
C LEU A 295 26.88 18.85 -24.29
N TYR A 296 26.06 19.67 -23.62
CA TYR A 296 26.54 20.83 -22.87
C TYR A 296 27.50 20.43 -21.73
N ARG A 297 27.18 19.39 -20.96
CA ARG A 297 28.07 18.91 -19.90
C ARG A 297 29.38 18.35 -20.45
N LEU A 298 29.31 17.64 -21.58
CA LEU A 298 30.48 17.13 -22.29
C LEU A 298 31.37 18.26 -22.80
N SER A 299 30.79 19.29 -23.43
CA SER A 299 31.55 20.43 -23.93
C SER A 299 32.18 21.25 -22.80
N VAL A 300 31.47 21.45 -21.69
CA VAL A 300 32.05 22.07 -20.49
C VAL A 300 33.21 21.24 -19.93
N LYS A 301 33.06 19.92 -19.79
CA LYS A 301 34.15 19.04 -19.32
C LYS A 301 35.33 19.04 -20.29
N ALA A 302 35.09 18.99 -21.59
CA ALA A 302 36.14 19.07 -22.61
C ALA A 302 36.90 20.39 -22.52
N LEU A 303 36.21 21.52 -22.34
CA LEU A 303 36.82 22.84 -22.16
C LEU A 303 37.69 22.90 -20.89
N TYR A 304 37.22 22.31 -19.79
CA TYR A 304 38.01 22.20 -18.55
C TYR A 304 39.26 21.35 -18.73
N SER A 305 39.15 20.20 -19.40
CA SER A 305 40.29 19.33 -19.71
C SER A 305 41.31 20.00 -20.62
N LEU A 306 40.85 20.71 -21.66
CA LEU A 306 41.70 21.52 -22.54
C LEU A 306 42.44 22.63 -21.78
N ARG A 307 41.74 23.37 -20.92
CA ARG A 307 42.37 24.41 -20.06
C ARG A 307 43.41 23.82 -19.11
N ALA A 308 43.12 22.66 -18.52
CA ALA A 308 44.06 21.97 -17.64
C ALA A 308 45.31 21.48 -18.41
N TRP A 309 45.13 20.97 -19.62
CA TRP A 309 46.22 20.57 -20.51
C TRP A 309 47.13 21.74 -20.91
N PHE A 310 46.55 22.87 -21.33
CA PHE A 310 47.32 24.10 -21.65
C PHE A 310 48.08 24.65 -20.45
N LYS A 311 47.51 24.61 -19.24
CA LYS A 311 48.23 25.02 -18.02
C LYS A 311 49.44 24.13 -17.73
N ARG A 312 49.34 22.81 -17.93
CA ARG A 312 50.46 21.89 -17.75
C ARG A 312 51.58 22.14 -18.76
N HIS A 313 51.25 22.36 -20.03
CA HIS A 313 52.27 22.61 -21.06
C HIS A 313 52.92 24.00 -20.98
N ARG A 314 52.24 25.01 -20.40
CA ARG A 314 52.90 26.29 -20.06
C ARG A 314 53.87 26.18 -18.88
N ALA A 315 53.66 25.24 -17.97
CA ALA A 315 54.51 25.03 -16.80
C ALA A 315 55.79 24.23 -17.08
N THR A 316 55.88 23.56 -18.24
CA THR A 316 57.03 22.72 -18.65
C THR A 316 57.89 23.36 -19.75
N GLY A 317 57.63 24.62 -20.11
CA GLY A 317 58.30 25.33 -21.22
C GLY A 317 59.04 26.60 -20.79
N GLY A 318 59.55 26.66 -19.56
CA GLY A 318 60.46 27.69 -19.07
C GLY A 318 61.77 27.06 -18.62
#